data_AF-A0A7V9RBW7-F1
#
_entry.id   AF-A0A7V9RBW7-F1
#
_cell.length_a   1.000
_cell.length_b   1.000
_cell.length_c   1.000
_cell.angle_alpha   90.00
_cell.angle_beta   90.00
_cell.angle_gamma   90.00
#
_symmetry.space_group_name_H-M   'P 1'
#
loop_
_entity.id
_entity.type
_entity.pdbx_description
1 polymer ?
#
loop_
_entity_poly.entity_id
_entity_poly.type
_entity_poly.pdbx_seq_one_letter_code
_entity_poly.pdbx_strand_id
1 'polypeptide(L)'
;MSDDVTLQQLVELLPPRIWYLTSNGQDMWCKRPYGFLFSDGVRAESFAKEMGNGEALFAIGVDAGAMVSDEMLAGLRNTAVTRLFIDPEIDPANGDVFGKILRLSPLT
;
A
#
# COMPACT_ATOMS: atom_id res chain seq x y z
N MET A 1 -11.57 20.35 -2.06
CA MET A 1 -10.16 20.55 -2.42
C MET A 1 -9.47 19.22 -2.19
N SER A 2 -9.17 18.47 -3.24
CA SER A 2 -8.39 17.24 -3.09
C SER A 2 -6.94 17.67 -3.07
N ASP A 3 -6.32 17.68 -1.90
CA ASP A 3 -4.90 17.99 -1.78
C ASP A 3 -4.13 16.89 -2.53
N ASP A 4 -3.60 17.24 -3.71
CA ASP A 4 -2.63 16.41 -4.40
C ASP A 4 -1.35 16.42 -3.57
N VAL A 5 -1.26 15.46 -2.64
CA VAL A 5 -0.05 15.22 -1.85
C VAL A 5 1.05 14.81 -2.82
N THR A 6 2.11 15.61 -2.89
CA THR A 6 3.26 15.27 -3.74
C THR A 6 3.95 14.04 -3.16
N LEU A 7 4.63 13.28 -4.02
CA LEU A 7 5.36 12.09 -3.58
C LEU A 7 6.33 12.39 -2.42
N GLN A 8 6.99 13.54 -2.50
CA GLN A 8 7.96 14.02 -1.51
C GLN A 8 7.32 14.31 -0.15
N GLN A 9 6.13 14.92 -0.13
CA GLN A 9 5.34 15.09 1.09
C GLN A 9 4.86 13.77 1.65
N LEU A 10 4.65 12.76 0.81
CA LEU A 10 4.30 11.43 1.28
C LEU A 10 5.45 10.77 2.02
N VAL A 11 6.69 10.86 1.51
CA VAL A 11 7.89 10.34 2.18
C VAL A 11 8.02 10.92 3.57
N GLU A 12 7.81 12.24 3.72
CA GLU A 12 7.91 12.94 5.01
C GLU A 12 6.82 12.51 6.01
N LEU A 13 5.69 11.99 5.52
CA LEU A 13 4.56 11.56 6.33
C LEU A 13 4.56 10.05 6.60
N LEU A 14 5.41 9.28 5.93
CA LEU A 14 5.52 7.85 6.15
C LEU A 14 6.45 7.57 7.35
N PRO A 15 6.13 6.56 8.18
CA PRO A 15 7.08 6.09 9.18
C PRO A 15 8.36 5.59 8.48
N PRO A 16 9.52 5.61 9.16
CA PRO A 16 10.80 5.20 8.56
C PRO A 16 10.78 3.80 7.91
N ARG A 17 9.92 2.93 8.43
CA ARG A 17 9.69 1.59 7.91
C ARG A 17 8.23 1.45 7.52
N ILE A 18 7.99 0.95 6.31
CA ILE A 18 6.65 0.61 5.84
C ILE A 18 6.59 -0.87 5.48
N TRP A 19 5.39 -1.43 5.58
CA TRP A 19 5.12 -2.83 5.33
C TRP A 19 4.17 -2.98 4.16
N TYR A 20 4.36 -4.03 3.38
CA TYR A 20 3.42 -4.45 2.35
C TYR A 20 3.26 -5.97 2.35
N LEU A 21 2.16 -6.43 1.76
CA LEU A 21 1.84 -7.85 1.65
C LEU A 21 2.45 -8.45 0.38
N THR A 22 2.98 -9.66 0.48
CA THR A 22 3.55 -10.39 -0.67
C THR A 22 3.29 -11.89 -0.50
N SER A 23 3.23 -12.62 -1.62
CA SER A 23 3.19 -14.08 -1.65
C SER A 23 4.54 -14.73 -1.97
N ASN A 24 5.49 -13.95 -2.49
CA ASN A 24 6.78 -14.45 -3.00
C ASN A 24 7.99 -13.74 -2.38
N GLY A 25 7.78 -12.77 -1.49
CA GLY A 25 8.85 -12.01 -0.85
C GLY A 25 9.43 -10.89 -1.71
N GLN A 26 8.90 -10.66 -2.91
CA GLN A 26 9.42 -9.67 -3.86
C GLN A 26 8.35 -8.71 -4.34
N ASP A 27 7.24 -9.25 -4.86
CA ASP A 27 6.19 -8.45 -5.47
C ASP A 27 5.14 -8.06 -4.45
N MET A 28 4.77 -6.78 -4.45
CA MET A 28 3.66 -6.30 -3.64
C MET A 28 2.35 -6.85 -4.18
N TRP A 29 1.60 -7.54 -3.31
CA TRP A 29 0.24 -7.95 -3.57
C TRP A 29 -0.67 -6.73 -3.68
N CYS A 30 -1.49 -6.71 -4.73
CA CYS A 30 -2.38 -5.61 -5.04
C CYS A 30 -3.76 -6.15 -5.44
N LYS A 31 -4.83 -5.46 -5.02
CA LYS A 31 -6.19 -5.65 -5.52
C LYS A 31 -6.51 -4.49 -6.46
N ARG A 32 -6.02 -4.59 -7.70
CA ARG A 32 -6.06 -3.48 -8.68
C ARG A 32 -7.45 -2.82 -8.73
N PRO A 33 -7.51 -1.47 -8.75
CA PRO A 33 -6.41 -0.52 -8.89
C PRO A 33 -5.68 -0.17 -7.58
N TYR A 34 -5.90 -0.93 -6.51
CA TYR A 34 -5.45 -0.64 -5.16
C TYR A 34 -4.20 -1.43 -4.75
N GLY A 35 -3.25 -0.73 -4.14
CA GLY A 35 -2.18 -1.31 -3.32
C GLY A 35 -2.34 -0.89 -1.86
N PHE A 36 -1.64 -1.58 -0.97
CA PHE A 36 -1.81 -1.43 0.48
C PHE A 36 -0.46 -1.34 1.17
N LEU A 37 -0.26 -0.26 1.91
CA LEU A 37 0.92 0.00 2.73
C LEU A 37 0.51 0.12 4.18
N PHE A 38 1.35 -0.36 5.08
CA PHE A 38 1.06 -0.40 6.50
C PHE A 38 2.24 0.18 7.31
N SER A 39 1.93 0.85 8.41
CA SER A 39 2.92 1.33 9.37
C SER A 39 3.49 0.21 10.24
N ASP A 40 2.79 -0.92 10.32
CA ASP A 40 3.14 -2.07 11.15
C ASP A 40 2.84 -3.41 10.46
N GLY A 41 3.71 -4.40 10.68
CA GLY A 41 3.60 -5.73 10.07
C GLY A 41 2.43 -6.56 10.61
N VAL A 42 2.10 -6.41 11.90
CA VAL A 42 0.96 -7.12 12.51
C VAL A 42 -0.35 -6.60 11.92
N ARG A 43 -0.47 -5.29 11.70
CA ARG A 43 -1.63 -4.71 10.98
C ARG A 43 -1.74 -5.26 9.56
N ALA A 44 -0.64 -5.33 8.82
CA ALA A 44 -0.63 -5.87 7.46
C ALA A 44 -1.16 -7.32 7.41
N GLU A 45 -0.63 -8.20 8.27
CA GLU A 45 -1.06 -9.60 8.32
C GLU A 45 -2.50 -9.77 8.82
N SER A 46 -2.95 -8.91 9.73
CA SER A 46 -4.35 -8.92 10.20
C SER A 46 -5.29 -8.53 9.07
N PHE A 47 -4.97 -7.47 8.32
CA PHE A 47 -5.70 -7.08 7.11
C PHE A 47 -5.74 -8.21 6.07
N ALA A 48 -4.61 -8.91 5.85
CA ALA A 48 -4.58 -10.07 4.95
C ALA A 48 -5.55 -11.18 5.37
N LYS A 49 -5.62 -11.48 6.67
CA LYS A 49 -6.55 -12.47 7.22
C LYS A 49 -8.00 -12.05 7.03
N GLU A 50 -8.34 -10.80 7.34
CA GLU A 50 -9.70 -10.28 7.17
C GLU A 50 -10.14 -10.25 5.70
N MET A 51 -9.21 -10.02 4.77
CA MET A 51 -9.44 -10.12 3.33
C MET A 51 -9.53 -11.57 2.80
N GLY A 52 -9.37 -12.58 3.66
CA GLY A 52 -9.37 -14.00 3.28
C GLY A 52 -8.10 -14.49 2.57
N ASN A 53 -6.98 -13.77 2.70
CA ASN A 53 -5.70 -14.09 2.06
C ASN A 53 -4.56 -14.39 3.06
N GLY A 54 -4.88 -14.53 4.36
CA GLY A 54 -3.88 -14.62 5.44
C GLY A 54 -2.99 -15.87 5.42
N GLU A 55 -3.34 -16.92 4.68
CA GLU A 55 -2.48 -18.11 4.51
C GLU A 55 -1.53 -18.00 3.30
N ALA A 56 -1.81 -17.09 2.37
CA ALA A 56 -1.07 -16.93 1.13
C ALA A 56 -0.17 -15.68 1.12
N LEU A 57 -0.45 -14.72 1.99
CA LEU A 57 0.25 -13.45 2.07
C LEU A 57 0.90 -13.28 3.43
N PHE A 58 2.13 -12.79 3.43
CA PHE A 58 2.86 -12.37 4.61
C PHE A 58 3.40 -10.95 4.43
N ALA A 59 3.66 -10.28 5.54
CA ALA A 59 4.12 -8.90 5.51
C ALA A 59 5.65 -8.82 5.46
N ILE A 60 6.18 -7.97 4.57
CA ILE A 60 7.60 -7.61 4.59
C ILE A 60 7.76 -6.11 4.80
N GLY A 61 8.64 -5.78 5.75
CA GLY A 61 8.93 -4.42 6.14
C GLY A 61 10.20 -3.91 5.49
N VAL A 62 10.12 -2.78 4.81
CA VAL A 62 11.20 -2.15 4.05
C VAL A 62 11.36 -0.69 4.47
N ASP A 63 12.52 -0.11 4.15
CA ASP A 63 12.74 1.32 4.35
C ASP A 63 11.78 2.14 3.47
N ALA A 64 11.15 3.16 4.05
CA ALA A 64 10.17 3.97 3.35
C ALA A 64 10.78 4.68 2.12
N GLY A 65 12.04 5.10 2.21
CA GLY A 65 12.78 5.73 1.11
C GLY A 65 12.99 4.79 -0.08
N ALA A 66 13.14 3.49 0.15
CA ALA A 66 13.28 2.49 -0.92
C ALA A 66 11.95 2.26 -1.67
N MET A 67 10.81 2.32 -0.96
CA MET A 67 9.49 2.12 -1.54
C MET A 67 9.00 3.29 -2.39
N VAL A 68 9.38 4.51 -2.02
CA VAL A 68 9.07 5.72 -2.81
C VAL A 68 10.10 6.00 -3.90
N SER A 69 10.89 5.00 -4.29
CA SER A 69 11.74 5.10 -5.47
C SER A 69 10.90 5.23 -6.74
N ASP A 70 11.38 6.05 -7.69
CA ASP A 70 10.70 6.24 -8.98
C ASP A 70 10.51 4.91 -9.73
N GLU A 71 11.44 3.97 -9.58
CA GLU A 71 11.37 2.63 -10.17
C GLU A 71 10.19 1.81 -9.64
N MET A 72 10.03 1.74 -8.31
CA MET A 72 8.93 1.03 -7.68
C MET A 72 7.58 1.65 -8.07
N LEU A 73 7.48 2.97 -8.05
CA LEU A 73 6.26 3.70 -8.42
C LEU A 73 5.93 3.54 -9.90
N ALA A 74 6.92 3.53 -10.78
CA ALA A 74 6.73 3.22 -12.20
C ALA A 74 6.26 1.76 -12.37
N GLY A 75 6.81 0.81 -11.62
CA GLY A 75 6.35 -0.58 -11.58
C GLY A 75 4.88 -0.72 -11.16
N LEU A 76 4.47 0.01 -10.12
CA LEU A 76 3.06 0.04 -9.68
C LEU A 76 2.13 0.62 -10.75
N ARG A 77 2.52 1.72 -11.39
CA ARG A 77 1.74 2.30 -12.50
C ARG A 77 1.63 1.33 -13.67
N ASN A 78 2.73 0.68 -14.05
CA ASN A 78 2.75 -0.33 -15.13
C ASN A 78 1.88 -1.55 -14.81
N THR A 79 1.62 -1.81 -13.53
CA THR A 79 0.71 -2.86 -13.06
C THR A 79 -0.71 -2.36 -12.80
N ALA A 80 -1.08 -1.19 -13.35
CA ALA A 80 -2.40 -0.55 -13.21
C ALA A 80 -2.82 -0.25 -11.76
N VAL A 81 -1.87 -0.17 -10.83
CA VAL A 81 -2.09 0.34 -9.48
C VAL A 81 -2.01 1.86 -9.54
N THR A 82 -3.09 2.53 -9.13
CA THR A 82 -3.20 3.99 -9.18
C THR A 82 -3.53 4.60 -7.83
N ARG A 83 -3.85 3.77 -6.84
CA ARG A 83 -4.26 4.16 -5.49
C ARG A 83 -3.55 3.30 -4.46
N LEU A 84 -2.88 3.93 -3.51
CA LEU A 84 -2.25 3.26 -2.38
C LEU A 84 -3.00 3.63 -1.11
N PHE A 85 -3.61 2.65 -0.45
CA PHE A 85 -4.11 2.84 0.90
C PHE A 85 -2.95 2.80 1.89
N ILE A 86 -2.98 3.71 2.86
CA ILE A 86 -2.04 3.77 3.98
C ILE A 86 -2.82 3.40 5.25
N ASP A 87 -2.39 2.32 5.91
CA ASP A 87 -3.07 1.72 7.06
C ASP A 87 -4.59 1.57 6.84
N PRO A 88 -5.01 0.85 5.79
CA PRO A 88 -6.42 0.63 5.54
C PRO A 88 -7.09 -0.16 6.67
N GLU A 89 -8.38 0.07 6.83
CA GLU A 89 -9.28 -0.71 7.68
C GLU A 89 -10.44 -1.23 6.84
N ILE A 90 -11.08 -2.30 7.32
CA ILE A 90 -12.23 -2.94 6.66
C ILE A 90 -13.46 -2.62 7.49
N ASP A 91 -14.48 -2.05 6.85
CA ASP A 91 -15.75 -1.77 7.51
C ASP A 91 -16.45 -3.11 7.82
N PRO A 92 -16.71 -3.43 9.09
CA PRO A 92 -17.30 -4.71 9.48
C PRO A 92 -18.76 -4.86 9.02
N ALA A 93 -19.44 -3.78 8.66
CA ALA A 93 -20.85 -3.82 8.25
C ALA A 93 -21.05 -4.22 6.78
N ASN A 94 -20.12 -3.86 5.90
CA ASN A 94 -20.25 -4.06 4.45
C ASN A 94 -19.01 -4.69 3.79
N GLY A 95 -17.87 -4.78 4.49
CA GLY A 95 -16.60 -5.29 3.98
C GLY A 95 -15.82 -4.31 3.12
N ASP A 96 -16.21 -3.03 3.08
CA ASP A 96 -15.53 -2.01 2.28
C ASP A 96 -14.21 -1.59 2.93
N VAL A 97 -13.19 -1.40 2.10
CA VAL A 97 -11.88 -0.91 2.54
C VAL A 97 -11.87 0.61 2.55
N PHE A 98 -11.53 1.21 3.68
CA PHE A 98 -11.40 2.65 3.85
C PHE A 98 -10.06 3.02 4.50
N GLY A 99 -9.68 4.29 4.40
CA GLY A 99 -8.42 4.80 4.94
C GLY A 99 -7.85 5.97 4.14
N LYS A 100 -6.62 6.37 4.49
CA LYS A 100 -5.90 7.42 3.74
C LYS A 100 -5.46 6.85 2.39
N ILE A 101 -5.70 7.59 1.30
CA ILE A 101 -5.36 7.16 -0.05
C ILE A 101 -4.35 8.13 -0.67
N LEU A 102 -3.20 7.60 -1.09
CA LEU A 102 -2.33 8.27 -2.05
C LEU A 102 -2.76 7.94 -3.47
N ARG A 103 -2.88 8.95 -4.31
CA ARG A 103 -3.13 8.80 -5.74
C ARG A 103 -1.82 8.91 -6.49
N LEU A 104 -1.51 7.91 -7.30
CA LEU A 104 -0.35 7.95 -8.19
C LEU A 104 -0.77 8.71 -9.46
N SER A 105 -0.26 9.93 -9.63
CA SER A 105 -0.50 10.69 -10.86
C SER A 105 -0.02 9.90 -12.08
N PRO A 106 -0.71 9.97 -13.23
CA PRO A 106 -0.19 9.44 -14.48
C PRO A 106 1.18 10.06 -14.79
N LEU A 107 2.11 9.26 -15.31
CA LEU A 107 3.30 9.82 -15.97
C LEU A 107 2.78 10.46 -17.27
N THR A 108 2.74 11.78 -17.31
CA THR A 108 2.54 12.56 -18.54
C THR A 108 3.75 12.44 -19.44
#